data_AF-A0A0E3R780-F1
#
_entry.id   AF-A0A0E3R780-F1
#
_cell.length_a   1.000
_cell.length_b   1.000
_cell.length_c   1.000
_cell.angle_alpha   90.00
_cell.angle_beta   90.00
_cell.angle_gamma   90.00
#
_symmetry.space_group_name_H-M   'P 1'
#
loop_
_entity.id
_entity.type
_entity.pdbx_description
1 polymer ?
#
loop_
_entity_poly.entity_id
_entity_poly.type
_entity_poly.pdbx_seq_one_letter_code
_entity_poly.pdbx_strand_id
1 'polypeptide(L)'
;MELDEVIITRAIFEEYSKTFLEYTDIDVALVGGGPANLVAAKYLAEAGAKVAIYEQKLSLGGGMWAGGMMFPRIVVQEEACRVLDDFGIRYKEYEPGYFVANSVESVGKLIAGATSAGAEVFNLVSFEDIMIRENDRVTGIVINWGPVTTQRLHVDPLMIRTKLVIDGTGHDAVVCNTILRKIPNAKIGEFGILGEKPMWSEVGERLAVDATQEIYPGLIVAGMAANAATRAPRMGPVFGGMLLSGEKAAKLALDRLKKI
;
A
#
# COMPACT_ATOMS: atom_id res chain seq x y z
N MET A 1 -33.39 -23.46 -8.25
CA MET A 1 -33.49 -22.00 -8.36
C MET A 1 -32.81 -21.61 -9.66
N GLU A 2 -33.52 -20.95 -10.56
CA GLU A 2 -32.93 -20.42 -11.79
C GLU A 2 -32.32 -19.04 -11.48
N LEU A 3 -31.22 -18.70 -12.15
CA LEU A 3 -30.58 -17.40 -12.06
C LEU A 3 -31.19 -16.46 -13.10
N ASP A 4 -31.31 -15.18 -12.76
CA ASP A 4 -31.84 -14.13 -13.64
C ASP A 4 -30.75 -13.07 -13.88
N GLU A 5 -30.50 -12.74 -15.16
CA GLU A 5 -29.43 -11.83 -15.58
C GLU A 5 -29.64 -10.39 -15.07
N VAL A 6 -30.89 -9.94 -14.94
CA VAL A 6 -31.23 -8.61 -14.41
C VAL A 6 -30.95 -8.56 -12.90
N ILE A 7 -31.29 -9.64 -12.17
CA ILE A 7 -30.99 -9.76 -10.74
C ILE A 7 -29.47 -9.75 -10.52
N ILE A 8 -28.70 -10.51 -11.31
CA ILE A 8 -27.23 -10.53 -11.20
C ILE A 8 -26.65 -9.12 -11.40
N THR A 9 -27.08 -8.42 -12.45
CA THR A 9 -26.59 -7.07 -12.76
C THR A 9 -26.91 -6.08 -11.65
N ARG A 10 -28.15 -6.09 -11.15
CA ARG A 10 -28.58 -5.22 -10.05
C ARG A 10 -27.79 -5.50 -8.78
N ALA A 11 -27.63 -6.78 -8.41
CA ALA A 11 -26.92 -7.17 -7.21
C ALA A 11 -25.47 -6.65 -7.21
N ILE A 12 -24.76 -6.79 -8.32
CA ILE A 12 -23.37 -6.30 -8.44
C ILE A 12 -23.32 -4.77 -8.40
N PHE A 13 -24.16 -4.09 -9.19
CA PHE A 13 -24.12 -2.62 -9.28
C PHE A 13 -24.56 -1.94 -7.99
N GLU A 14 -25.66 -2.39 -7.39
CA GLU A 14 -26.20 -1.82 -6.16
C GLU A 14 -25.23 -2.01 -4.99
N GLU A 15 -24.65 -3.21 -4.83
CA GLU A 15 -23.69 -3.47 -3.75
C GLU A 15 -22.40 -2.67 -3.95
N TYR A 16 -21.83 -2.66 -5.17
CA TYR A 16 -20.64 -1.84 -5.44
C TYR A 16 -20.90 -0.35 -5.20
N SER A 17 -22.05 0.17 -5.66
CA SER A 17 -22.40 1.58 -5.48
C SER A 17 -22.58 1.93 -4.00
N LYS A 18 -23.20 1.04 -3.22
CA LYS A 18 -23.33 1.20 -1.78
C LYS A 18 -21.96 1.23 -1.10
N THR A 19 -21.10 0.25 -1.35
CA THR A 19 -19.74 0.21 -0.81
C THR A 19 -18.95 1.45 -1.21
N PHE A 20 -18.98 1.84 -2.49
CA PHE A 20 -18.29 3.05 -2.97
C PHE A 20 -18.74 4.30 -2.22
N LEU A 21 -20.05 4.50 -2.04
CA LEU A 21 -20.62 5.63 -1.28
C LEU A 21 -20.19 5.61 0.19
N GLU A 22 -20.24 4.44 0.84
CA GLU A 22 -19.77 4.28 2.22
C GLU A 22 -18.30 4.65 2.36
N TYR A 23 -17.48 4.35 1.36
CA TYR A 23 -16.03 4.59 1.36
C TYR A 23 -15.61 5.96 0.79
N THR A 24 -16.54 6.90 0.60
CA THR A 24 -16.21 8.30 0.24
C THR A 24 -15.58 9.11 1.38
N ASP A 25 -15.73 8.65 2.63
CA ASP A 25 -15.15 9.24 3.85
C ASP A 25 -14.63 8.12 4.77
N ILE A 26 -13.31 8.02 4.94
CA ILE A 26 -12.65 6.88 5.60
C ILE A 26 -11.52 7.34 6.54
N ASP A 27 -11.00 6.41 7.35
CA ASP A 27 -9.90 6.73 8.27
C ASP A 27 -8.55 6.71 7.55
N VAL A 28 -8.28 5.68 6.74
CA VAL A 28 -6.99 5.52 6.05
C VAL A 28 -7.18 5.03 4.62
N ALA A 29 -6.62 5.77 3.66
CA ALA A 29 -6.50 5.35 2.27
C ALA A 29 -5.08 4.83 2.01
N LEU A 30 -4.96 3.59 1.54
CA LEU A 30 -3.68 2.98 1.14
C LEU A 30 -3.56 3.01 -0.38
N VAL A 31 -2.58 3.75 -0.90
CA VAL A 31 -2.34 3.86 -2.34
C VAL A 31 -1.29 2.84 -2.75
N GLY A 32 -1.69 1.89 -3.60
CA GLY A 32 -0.90 0.72 -4.02
C GLY A 32 -1.24 -0.54 -3.21
N GLY A 33 -1.53 -1.64 -3.90
CA GLY A 33 -1.87 -2.95 -3.32
C GLY A 33 -0.67 -3.88 -3.14
N GLY A 34 0.50 -3.33 -2.80
CA GLY A 34 1.74 -4.09 -2.59
C GLY A 34 1.86 -4.72 -1.19
N PRO A 35 2.92 -5.52 -0.93
CA PRO A 35 3.07 -6.27 0.32
C PRO A 35 3.03 -5.38 1.58
N ALA A 36 3.69 -4.22 1.58
CA ALA A 36 3.69 -3.32 2.73
C ALA A 36 2.27 -2.82 3.07
N ASN A 37 1.51 -2.39 2.06
CA ASN A 37 0.14 -1.92 2.28
C ASN A 37 -0.84 -3.06 2.61
N LEU A 38 -0.65 -4.27 2.10
CA LEU A 38 -1.48 -5.42 2.49
C LEU A 38 -1.30 -5.75 3.98
N VAL A 39 -0.04 -5.70 4.46
CA VAL A 39 0.26 -5.84 5.89
C VAL A 39 -0.36 -4.70 6.70
N ALA A 40 -0.16 -3.45 6.26
CA ALA A 40 -0.69 -2.29 6.96
C ALA A 40 -2.23 -2.33 7.05
N ALA A 41 -2.89 -2.68 5.95
CA ALA A 41 -4.34 -2.74 5.85
C ALA A 41 -4.94 -3.78 6.81
N LYS A 42 -4.34 -4.97 6.91
CA LYS A 42 -4.77 -5.99 7.88
C LYS A 42 -4.78 -5.42 9.30
N TYR A 43 -3.64 -4.95 9.80
CA TYR A 43 -3.53 -4.52 11.19
C TYR A 43 -4.38 -3.28 11.48
N LEU A 44 -4.56 -2.38 10.50
CA LEU A 44 -5.46 -1.23 10.67
C LEU A 44 -6.92 -1.66 10.76
N ALA A 45 -7.36 -2.58 9.90
CA ALA A 45 -8.73 -3.08 9.89
C ALA A 45 -9.04 -3.92 11.15
N GLU A 46 -8.10 -4.76 11.62
CA GLU A 46 -8.23 -5.49 12.89
C GLU A 46 -8.35 -4.55 14.10
N ALA A 47 -7.74 -3.37 14.02
CA ALA A 47 -7.86 -2.33 15.04
C ALA A 47 -9.15 -1.48 14.90
N GLY A 48 -10.02 -1.81 13.95
CA GLY A 48 -11.32 -1.16 13.76
C GLY A 48 -11.30 0.13 12.93
N ALA A 49 -10.18 0.46 12.28
CA ALA A 49 -10.13 1.61 11.36
C ALA A 49 -10.88 1.28 10.05
N LYS A 50 -11.58 2.25 9.49
CA LYS A 50 -12.19 2.14 8.15
C LYS A 50 -11.12 2.36 7.08
N VAL A 51 -10.78 1.29 6.37
CA VAL A 51 -9.57 1.22 5.53
C VAL A 51 -9.91 0.79 4.11
N ALA A 52 -9.35 1.48 3.11
CA ALA A 52 -9.43 1.05 1.72
C ALA A 52 -8.07 1.05 1.01
N ILE A 53 -7.84 0.03 0.20
CA ILE A 53 -6.69 -0.10 -0.70
C ILE A 53 -7.10 0.30 -2.11
N TYR A 54 -6.34 1.20 -2.73
CA TYR A 54 -6.51 1.64 -4.11
C TYR A 54 -5.37 1.11 -4.96
N GLU A 55 -5.67 0.17 -5.87
CA GLU A 55 -4.69 -0.49 -6.74
C GLU A 55 -5.05 -0.26 -8.20
N GLN A 56 -4.10 0.27 -8.98
CA GLN A 56 -4.30 0.59 -10.39
C GLN A 56 -4.51 -0.66 -11.26
N LYS A 57 -3.86 -1.78 -10.91
CA LYS A 57 -3.92 -3.03 -11.65
C LYS A 57 -5.14 -3.86 -11.23
N LEU A 58 -5.43 -4.88 -12.05
CA LEU A 58 -6.45 -5.87 -11.72
C LEU A 58 -6.10 -6.65 -10.46
N SER A 59 -4.84 -7.08 -10.34
CA SER A 59 -4.37 -7.89 -9.22
C SER A 59 -3.59 -7.05 -8.21
N LEU A 60 -3.84 -7.33 -6.94
CA LEU A 60 -3.01 -6.88 -5.83
C LEU A 60 -1.75 -7.77 -5.73
N GLY A 61 -0.88 -7.45 -4.78
CA GLY A 61 0.37 -8.15 -4.50
C GLY A 61 1.62 -7.46 -5.02
N GLY A 62 1.46 -6.41 -5.84
CA GLY A 62 2.57 -5.65 -6.40
C GLY A 62 3.63 -6.53 -7.07
N GLY A 63 4.90 -6.23 -6.81
CA GLY A 63 6.04 -6.95 -7.40
C GLY A 63 6.39 -8.30 -6.77
N MET A 64 5.62 -8.79 -5.80
CA MET A 64 6.01 -9.95 -4.99
C MET A 64 5.74 -11.29 -5.70
N TRP A 65 4.74 -11.36 -6.59
CA TRP A 65 4.28 -12.60 -7.23
C TRP A 65 5.38 -13.52 -7.78
N ALA A 66 6.34 -12.93 -8.49
CA ALA A 66 7.34 -13.67 -9.26
C ALA A 66 8.67 -13.89 -8.50
N GLY A 67 8.74 -13.50 -7.23
CA GLY A 67 9.96 -13.58 -6.42
C GLY A 67 11.17 -12.91 -7.09
N GLY A 68 12.33 -13.56 -7.04
CA GLY A 68 13.56 -13.09 -7.68
C GLY A 68 13.75 -13.70 -9.08
N MET A 69 13.86 -12.85 -10.11
CA MET A 69 14.12 -13.28 -11.49
C MET A 69 13.12 -14.35 -11.99
N MET A 70 11.83 -14.19 -11.68
CA MET A 70 10.75 -15.13 -12.00
C MET A 70 10.81 -16.48 -11.27
N PHE A 71 11.72 -16.65 -10.31
CA PHE A 71 11.67 -17.78 -9.39
C PHE A 71 10.73 -17.42 -8.24
N PRO A 72 9.58 -18.10 -8.09
CA PRO A 72 8.51 -17.70 -7.17
C PRO A 72 8.84 -18.04 -5.72
N ARG A 73 9.93 -17.47 -5.22
CA ARG A 73 10.46 -17.59 -3.87
C ARG A 73 10.85 -16.20 -3.39
N ILE A 74 10.50 -15.90 -2.15
CA ILE A 74 10.97 -14.71 -1.44
C ILE A 74 11.95 -15.13 -0.36
N VAL A 75 12.80 -14.20 0.04
CA VAL A 75 13.61 -14.30 1.26
C VAL A 75 13.09 -13.30 2.28
N VAL A 76 13.05 -13.68 3.55
CA VAL A 76 12.84 -12.79 4.70
C VAL A 76 13.84 -13.12 5.81
N GLN A 77 14.15 -12.15 6.65
CA GLN A 77 14.93 -12.33 7.87
C GLN A 77 14.03 -12.83 9.01
N GLU A 78 14.66 -13.34 10.07
CA GLU A 78 13.97 -13.91 11.24
C GLU A 78 12.92 -12.96 11.84
N GLU A 79 13.22 -11.66 11.92
CA GLU A 79 12.35 -10.66 12.54
C GLU A 79 11.02 -10.49 11.78
N ALA A 80 11.01 -10.78 10.49
CA ALA A 80 9.83 -10.69 9.63
C ALA A 80 8.98 -11.97 9.61
N CYS A 81 9.48 -13.09 10.16
CA CYS A 81 8.74 -14.36 10.22
C CYS A 81 7.43 -14.23 10.98
N ARG A 82 7.37 -13.41 12.03
CA ARG A 82 6.13 -13.14 12.78
C ARG A 82 5.01 -12.55 11.91
N VAL A 83 5.35 -11.72 10.90
CA VAL A 83 4.35 -11.22 9.95
C VAL A 83 3.90 -12.36 9.04
N LEU A 84 4.78 -13.27 8.66
CA LEU A 84 4.36 -14.48 7.93
C LEU A 84 3.42 -15.34 8.78
N ASP A 85 3.70 -15.51 10.07
CA ASP A 85 2.85 -16.24 11.02
C ASP A 85 1.46 -15.62 11.16
N ASP A 86 1.37 -14.29 11.30
CA ASP A 86 0.10 -13.57 11.41
C ASP A 86 -0.78 -13.77 10.17
N PHE A 87 -0.19 -13.99 9.00
CA PHE A 87 -0.90 -14.30 7.75
C PHE A 87 -0.98 -15.80 7.46
N GLY A 88 -0.45 -16.64 8.35
CA GLY A 88 -0.40 -18.09 8.21
C GLY A 88 0.43 -18.57 7.03
N ILE A 89 1.40 -17.79 6.54
CA ILE A 89 2.24 -18.10 5.38
C ILE A 89 3.30 -19.13 5.77
N ARG A 90 3.41 -20.21 4.99
CA ARG A 90 4.45 -21.22 5.22
C ARG A 90 5.81 -20.74 4.74
N TYR A 91 6.81 -20.92 5.58
CA TYR A 91 8.21 -20.68 5.27
C TYR A 91 9.08 -21.79 5.84
N LYS A 92 10.34 -21.83 5.40
CA LYS A 92 11.37 -22.71 5.96
C LYS A 92 12.66 -21.93 6.12
N GLU A 93 13.44 -22.29 7.12
CA GLU A 93 14.82 -21.82 7.23
C GLU A 93 15.66 -22.43 6.10
N TYR A 94 16.44 -21.58 5.42
CA TYR A 94 17.41 -22.00 4.41
C TYR A 94 18.80 -22.11 5.03
N GLU A 95 19.19 -21.08 5.78
CA GLU A 95 20.38 -20.99 6.61
C GLU A 95 20.05 -20.11 7.83
N PRO A 96 20.85 -20.13 8.92
CA PRO A 96 20.59 -19.33 10.12
C PRO A 96 20.23 -17.87 9.81
N GLY A 97 19.01 -17.46 10.15
CA GLY A 97 18.48 -16.11 9.92
C GLY A 97 17.94 -15.81 8.52
N TYR A 98 17.99 -16.77 7.58
CA TYR A 98 17.46 -16.64 6.22
C TYR A 98 16.30 -17.61 6.00
N PHE A 99 15.10 -17.06 5.83
CA PHE A 99 13.88 -17.85 5.63
C PHE A 99 13.34 -17.66 4.21
N VAL A 100 12.86 -18.75 3.62
CA VAL A 100 12.32 -18.79 2.28
C VAL A 100 10.85 -19.17 2.31
N ALA A 101 10.01 -18.38 1.63
CA ALA A 101 8.59 -18.66 1.43
C ALA A 101 8.22 -18.70 -0.05
N ASN A 102 7.11 -19.36 -0.36
CA ASN A 102 6.54 -19.34 -1.71
C ASN A 102 5.88 -17.98 -1.94
N SER A 103 6.29 -17.27 -2.99
CA SER A 103 5.80 -15.91 -3.26
C SER A 103 4.31 -15.85 -3.62
N VAL A 104 3.82 -16.84 -4.36
CA VAL A 104 2.41 -16.95 -4.78
C VAL A 104 1.51 -17.20 -3.57
N GLU A 105 1.90 -18.13 -2.70
CA GLU A 105 1.20 -18.37 -1.43
C GLU A 105 1.20 -17.10 -0.56
N SER A 106 2.36 -16.46 -0.46
CA SER A 106 2.53 -15.26 0.37
C SER A 106 1.58 -14.15 -0.09
N VAL A 107 1.56 -13.83 -1.38
CA VAL A 107 0.65 -12.82 -1.92
C VAL A 107 -0.82 -13.19 -1.70
N GLY A 108 -1.21 -14.43 -2.01
CA GLY A 108 -2.59 -14.88 -1.82
C GLY A 108 -3.06 -14.74 -0.37
N LYS A 109 -2.20 -15.11 0.58
CA LYS A 109 -2.49 -14.98 2.02
C LYS A 109 -2.46 -13.54 2.51
N LEU A 110 -1.55 -12.70 2.02
CA LEU A 110 -1.55 -11.27 2.32
C LEU A 110 -2.85 -10.59 1.88
N ILE A 111 -3.31 -10.88 0.66
CA ILE A 111 -4.59 -10.37 0.15
C ILE A 111 -5.75 -10.88 1.01
N ALA A 112 -5.82 -12.19 1.23
CA ALA A 112 -6.90 -12.78 2.04
C ALA A 112 -6.90 -12.25 3.48
N GLY A 113 -5.72 -12.06 4.09
CA GLY A 113 -5.60 -11.55 5.45
C GLY A 113 -6.05 -10.10 5.57
N ALA A 114 -5.71 -9.25 4.59
CA ALA A 114 -6.16 -7.86 4.58
C ALA A 114 -7.68 -7.75 4.40
N THR A 115 -8.24 -8.46 3.42
CA THR A 115 -9.68 -8.38 3.14
C THR A 115 -10.53 -9.06 4.22
N SER A 116 -10.07 -10.20 4.77
CA SER A 116 -10.78 -10.88 5.86
C SER A 116 -10.76 -10.09 7.17
N ALA A 117 -9.77 -9.21 7.35
CA ALA A 117 -9.72 -8.27 8.47
C ALA A 117 -10.71 -7.09 8.32
N GLY A 118 -11.28 -6.88 7.13
CA GLY A 118 -12.25 -5.82 6.85
C GLY A 118 -11.71 -4.65 6.04
N ALA A 119 -10.50 -4.72 5.49
CA ALA A 119 -10.03 -3.71 4.54
C ALA A 119 -10.73 -3.87 3.19
N GLU A 120 -11.30 -2.79 2.67
CA GLU A 120 -11.94 -2.78 1.34
C GLU A 120 -10.90 -2.61 0.23
N VAL A 121 -11.21 -3.14 -0.96
CA VAL A 121 -10.30 -3.14 -2.10
C VAL A 121 -10.96 -2.51 -3.31
N PHE A 122 -10.38 -1.41 -3.76
CA PHE A 122 -10.65 -0.79 -5.04
C PHE A 122 -9.49 -1.08 -6.00
N ASN A 123 -9.52 -2.27 -6.62
CA ASN A 123 -8.62 -2.61 -7.73
C ASN A 123 -9.13 -1.99 -9.04
N LEU A 124 -8.26 -1.90 -10.05
CA LEU A 124 -8.53 -1.12 -11.27
C LEU A 124 -8.85 0.35 -10.99
N VAL A 125 -8.41 0.90 -9.86
CA VAL A 125 -8.58 2.31 -9.48
C VAL A 125 -7.20 2.94 -9.31
N SER A 126 -6.93 3.95 -10.12
CA SER A 126 -5.67 4.70 -10.10
C SER A 126 -5.79 5.93 -9.19
N PHE A 127 -4.77 6.15 -8.39
CA PHE A 127 -4.53 7.45 -7.77
C PHE A 127 -4.07 8.44 -8.84
N GLU A 128 -4.74 9.57 -8.96
CA GLU A 128 -4.41 10.63 -9.92
C GLU A 128 -3.86 11.89 -9.24
N ASP A 129 -4.37 12.22 -8.05
CA ASP A 129 -4.00 13.44 -7.34
C ASP A 129 -4.31 13.37 -5.83
N ILE A 130 -3.92 14.40 -5.09
CA ILE A 130 -4.09 14.48 -3.64
C ILE A 130 -4.93 15.71 -3.22
N MET A 131 -5.74 15.56 -2.18
CA MET A 131 -6.48 16.68 -1.59
C MET A 131 -5.70 17.32 -0.45
N ILE A 132 -5.37 18.60 -0.59
CA ILE A 132 -4.65 19.41 0.41
C ILE A 132 -5.58 20.49 0.98
N ARG A 133 -5.46 20.77 2.28
CA ARG A 133 -6.22 21.81 3.01
C ARG A 133 -5.27 22.67 3.84
N GLU A 134 -5.82 23.46 4.76
CA GLU A 134 -5.07 24.37 5.63
C GLU A 134 -3.88 23.67 6.30
N ASN A 135 -2.79 24.44 6.51
CA ASN A 135 -1.51 23.93 7.01
C ASN A 135 -0.87 22.84 6.12
N ASP A 136 -1.19 22.86 4.83
CA ASP A 136 -0.61 21.99 3.82
C ASP A 136 -0.81 20.50 4.14
N ARG A 137 -1.97 20.18 4.75
CA ARG A 137 -2.29 18.84 5.22
C ARG A 137 -3.04 18.04 4.15
N VAL A 138 -2.63 16.79 3.97
CA VAL A 138 -3.36 15.78 3.20
C VAL A 138 -4.67 15.41 3.89
N THR A 139 -5.77 15.47 3.14
CA THR A 139 -7.15 15.24 3.65
C THR A 139 -7.98 14.31 2.77
N GLY A 140 -7.36 13.71 1.75
CA GLY A 140 -8.07 12.92 0.77
C GLY A 140 -7.21 12.56 -0.43
N ILE A 141 -7.70 11.64 -1.24
CA ILE A 141 -7.12 11.24 -2.51
C ILE A 141 -8.09 11.54 -3.65
N VAL A 142 -7.54 11.71 -4.85
CA VAL A 142 -8.28 11.87 -6.09
C VAL A 142 -8.01 10.62 -6.92
N ILE A 143 -9.08 9.96 -7.35
CA ILE A 143 -9.05 8.64 -7.97
C ILE A 143 -9.79 8.62 -9.29
N ASN A 144 -9.36 7.71 -10.16
CA ASN A 144 -10.03 7.42 -11.42
C ASN A 144 -9.92 5.93 -11.73
N TRP A 145 -10.60 5.45 -12.75
CA TRP A 145 -10.43 4.09 -13.23
C TRP A 145 -9.04 3.92 -13.85
N GLY A 146 -8.33 2.84 -13.51
CA GLY A 146 -7.04 2.50 -14.10
C GLY A 146 -7.04 2.49 -15.64
N PRO A 147 -8.08 1.97 -16.31
CA PRO A 147 -8.23 2.10 -17.76
C PRO A 147 -8.28 3.54 -18.29
N VAL A 148 -8.90 4.48 -17.56
CA VAL A 148 -8.96 5.90 -17.96
C VAL A 148 -7.56 6.49 -18.01
N THR A 149 -6.76 6.28 -16.95
CA THR A 149 -5.38 6.77 -16.86
C THR A 149 -4.46 6.09 -17.88
N THR A 150 -4.54 4.75 -18.01
CA THR A 150 -3.66 4.00 -18.93
C THR A 150 -3.95 4.24 -20.40
N GLN A 151 -5.22 4.46 -20.77
CA GLN A 151 -5.64 4.82 -22.12
C GLN A 151 -5.59 6.35 -22.37
N ARG A 152 -5.24 7.14 -21.35
CA ARG A 152 -5.14 8.61 -21.42
C ARG A 152 -6.45 9.27 -21.90
N LEU A 153 -7.58 8.76 -21.41
CA LEU A 153 -8.89 9.34 -21.72
C LEU A 153 -9.09 10.65 -20.96
N HIS A 154 -9.83 11.59 -21.55
CA HIS A 154 -10.21 12.86 -20.92
C HIS A 154 -11.51 12.70 -20.12
N VAL A 155 -11.39 12.10 -18.93
CA VAL A 155 -12.50 11.91 -17.99
C VAL A 155 -12.06 12.40 -16.63
N ASP A 156 -12.84 13.29 -16.02
CA ASP A 156 -12.51 13.86 -14.72
C ASP A 156 -12.56 12.81 -13.60
N PRO A 157 -11.68 12.91 -12.59
CA PRO A 157 -11.62 11.97 -11.47
C PRO A 157 -12.68 12.28 -10.40
N LEU A 158 -12.77 11.38 -9.41
CA LEU A 158 -13.57 11.54 -8.19
C LEU A 158 -12.66 11.65 -6.96
N MET A 159 -13.23 12.06 -5.83
CA MET A 159 -12.49 12.35 -4.60
C MET A 159 -12.95 11.46 -3.44
N ILE A 160 -12.00 10.98 -2.65
CA ILE A 160 -12.23 10.27 -1.40
C ILE A 160 -11.60 11.05 -0.26
N ARG A 161 -12.41 11.41 0.74
CA ARG A 161 -11.90 12.04 1.97
C ARG A 161 -11.26 10.98 2.85
N THR A 162 -10.10 11.30 3.42
CA THR A 162 -9.45 10.43 4.41
C THR A 162 -8.66 11.24 5.44
N LYS A 163 -8.57 10.73 6.67
CA LYS A 163 -7.77 11.35 7.74
C LYS A 163 -6.27 11.19 7.50
N LEU A 164 -5.87 10.06 6.91
CA LEU A 164 -4.50 9.70 6.60
C LEU A 164 -4.40 8.98 5.24
N VAL A 165 -3.27 9.16 4.56
CA VAL A 165 -2.89 8.40 3.36
C VAL A 165 -1.62 7.60 3.65
N ILE A 166 -1.54 6.36 3.17
CA ILE A 166 -0.31 5.57 3.14
C ILE A 166 0.11 5.35 1.68
N ASP A 167 1.23 5.95 1.29
CA ASP A 167 1.88 5.68 0.00
C ASP A 167 2.70 4.39 0.10
N GLY A 168 2.18 3.32 -0.51
CA GLY A 168 2.85 2.04 -0.70
C GLY A 168 3.02 1.69 -2.17
N THR A 169 3.12 2.70 -3.03
CA THR A 169 3.21 2.54 -4.51
C THR A 169 4.59 2.04 -4.98
N GLY A 170 5.47 1.71 -4.04
CA GLY A 170 6.78 1.14 -4.32
C GLY A 170 7.77 2.21 -4.80
N HIS A 171 8.64 1.81 -5.73
CA HIS A 171 9.77 2.62 -6.20
C HIS A 171 9.40 4.01 -6.71
N ASP A 172 8.21 4.14 -7.31
CA ASP A 172 7.77 5.39 -7.93
C ASP A 172 7.31 6.45 -6.91
N ALA A 173 6.94 6.02 -5.69
CA ALA A 173 6.42 6.88 -4.62
C ALA A 173 5.42 7.93 -5.16
N VAL A 174 4.39 7.46 -5.87
CA VAL A 174 3.53 8.26 -6.75
C VAL A 174 2.84 9.40 -6.00
N VAL A 175 2.45 9.18 -4.74
CA VAL A 175 1.79 10.22 -3.94
C VAL A 175 2.80 11.30 -3.57
N CYS A 176 3.98 10.90 -3.07
CA CYS A 176 5.09 11.82 -2.79
C CYS A 176 5.49 12.62 -4.03
N ASN A 177 5.60 11.96 -5.18
CA ASN A 177 5.97 12.60 -6.45
C ASN A 177 4.93 13.63 -6.89
N THR A 178 3.64 13.30 -6.69
CA THR A 178 2.54 14.22 -6.98
C THR A 178 2.61 15.47 -6.10
N ILE A 179 2.86 15.32 -4.80
CA ILE A 179 3.05 16.45 -3.88
C ILE A 179 4.22 17.34 -4.33
N LEU A 180 5.41 16.77 -4.54
CA LEU A 180 6.59 17.54 -4.95
C LEU A 180 6.40 18.28 -6.27
N ARG A 181 5.65 17.69 -7.21
CA ARG A 181 5.39 18.30 -8.52
C ARG A 181 4.37 19.45 -8.43
N LYS A 182 3.36 19.34 -7.58
CA LYS A 182 2.18 20.21 -7.62
C LYS A 182 2.14 21.26 -6.50
N ILE A 183 2.83 21.03 -5.39
CA ILE A 183 2.83 21.95 -4.25
C ILE A 183 4.14 22.75 -4.24
N PRO A 184 4.08 24.07 -4.46
CA PRO A 184 5.28 24.90 -4.43
C PRO A 184 5.99 24.81 -3.07
N ASN A 185 7.31 24.58 -3.10
CA ASN A 185 8.17 24.47 -1.91
C ASN A 185 7.86 23.27 -0.98
N ALA A 186 6.98 22.35 -1.39
CA ALA A 186 6.80 21.12 -0.62
C ALA A 186 8.12 20.36 -0.53
N LYS A 187 8.34 19.73 0.63
CA LYS A 187 9.53 18.95 0.92
C LYS A 187 9.12 17.57 1.41
N ILE A 188 9.53 16.56 0.67
CA ILE A 188 9.40 15.15 1.07
C ILE A 188 10.77 14.66 1.51
N GLY A 189 10.85 14.17 2.74
CA GLY A 189 12.10 13.71 3.35
C GLY A 189 13.14 14.82 3.51
N GLU A 190 14.34 14.43 3.94
CA GLU A 190 15.43 15.38 4.20
C GLU A 190 15.92 16.09 2.92
N PHE A 191 15.90 15.37 1.80
CA PHE A 191 16.52 15.81 0.55
C PHE A 191 15.57 16.54 -0.40
N GLY A 192 14.24 16.41 -0.24
CA GLY A 192 13.26 17.00 -1.16
C GLY A 192 13.31 16.43 -2.59
N ILE A 193 14.02 15.32 -2.79
CA ILE A 193 14.20 14.65 -4.09
C ILE A 193 13.95 13.16 -3.87
N LEU A 194 13.16 12.57 -4.76
CA LEU A 194 12.80 11.14 -4.70
C LEU A 194 13.83 10.25 -5.40
N GLY A 195 13.71 8.95 -5.10
CA GLY A 195 14.40 7.85 -5.76
C GLY A 195 15.32 7.10 -4.81
N GLU A 196 15.36 5.78 -4.91
CA GLU A 196 16.27 4.97 -4.11
C GLU A 196 17.75 5.13 -4.55
N LYS A 197 18.66 4.70 -3.68
CA LYS A 197 20.08 4.45 -4.04
C LYS A 197 20.25 3.06 -4.68
N PRO A 198 21.40 2.80 -5.34
CA PRO A 198 21.76 1.48 -5.84
C PRO A 198 21.68 0.38 -4.77
N MET A 199 21.69 -0.87 -5.22
CA MET A 199 21.42 -2.04 -4.38
C MET A 199 22.40 -2.20 -3.22
N TRP A 200 21.85 -2.33 -2.01
CA TRP A 200 22.56 -2.78 -0.81
C TRP A 200 21.53 -3.46 0.10
N SER A 201 21.40 -4.78 -0.01
CA SER A 201 20.30 -5.54 0.60
C SER A 201 20.15 -5.35 2.10
N GLU A 202 21.23 -5.54 2.86
CA GLU A 202 21.22 -5.39 4.31
C GLU A 202 20.78 -3.99 4.76
N VAL A 203 21.41 -2.94 4.20
CA VAL A 203 21.09 -1.55 4.55
C VAL A 203 19.71 -1.16 4.04
N GLY A 204 19.32 -1.59 2.85
CA GLY A 204 18.02 -1.30 2.25
C GLY A 204 16.86 -1.89 3.05
N GLU A 205 17.00 -3.12 3.56
CA GLU A 205 15.99 -3.77 4.41
C GLU A 205 15.83 -3.08 5.76
N ARG A 206 16.95 -2.83 6.46
CA ARG A 206 16.93 -2.12 7.74
C ARG A 206 16.32 -0.72 7.58
N LEU A 207 16.80 0.03 6.59
CA LEU A 207 16.31 1.38 6.35
C LEU A 207 14.88 1.42 5.83
N ALA A 208 14.32 0.36 5.22
CA ALA A 208 12.92 0.36 4.82
C ALA A 208 11.98 0.53 6.01
N VAL A 209 12.29 -0.14 7.12
CA VAL A 209 11.53 0.04 8.36
C VAL A 209 11.78 1.43 8.92
N ASP A 210 13.03 1.88 9.03
CA ASP A 210 13.37 3.20 9.58
C ASP A 210 12.75 4.36 8.80
N ALA A 211 12.81 4.29 7.47
CA ALA A 211 12.27 5.27 6.53
C ALA A 211 10.74 5.39 6.58
N THR A 212 10.05 4.36 7.07
CA THR A 212 8.60 4.36 7.25
C THR A 212 8.23 5.40 8.31
N GLN A 213 7.60 6.48 7.89
CA GLN A 213 7.24 7.60 8.74
C GLN A 213 6.09 8.41 8.11
N GLU A 214 5.46 9.27 8.91
CA GLU A 214 4.67 10.36 8.36
C GLU A 214 5.63 11.39 7.74
N ILE A 215 5.80 11.31 6.43
CA ILE A 215 6.80 12.11 5.69
C ILE A 215 6.31 13.52 5.38
N TYR A 216 4.99 13.71 5.43
CA TYR A 216 4.28 14.94 5.14
C TYR A 216 2.97 14.97 5.94
N PRO A 217 2.43 16.13 6.35
CA PRO A 217 1.25 16.15 7.21
C PRO A 217 0.06 15.37 6.62
N GLY A 218 -0.34 14.28 7.27
CA GLY A 218 -1.40 13.38 6.80
C GLY A 218 -0.98 12.30 5.80
N LEU A 219 0.32 12.17 5.49
CA LEU A 219 0.86 11.18 4.57
C LEU A 219 1.98 10.37 5.22
N ILE A 220 1.77 9.06 5.27
CA ILE A 220 2.74 8.06 5.67
C ILE A 220 3.31 7.38 4.42
N VAL A 221 4.60 7.06 4.41
CA VAL A 221 5.24 6.24 3.37
C VAL A 221 5.58 4.87 3.91
N ALA A 222 5.42 3.84 3.09
CA ALA A 222 5.73 2.45 3.44
C ALA A 222 6.40 1.69 2.28
N GLY A 223 7.10 0.61 2.62
CA GLY A 223 7.85 -0.23 1.70
C GLY A 223 8.88 0.54 0.87
N MET A 224 8.99 0.21 -0.41
CA MET A 224 9.94 0.89 -1.30
C MET A 224 9.61 2.38 -1.53
N ALA A 225 8.35 2.81 -1.32
CA ALA A 225 8.02 4.23 -1.39
C ALA A 225 8.70 5.02 -0.26
N ALA A 226 8.87 4.41 0.91
CA ALA A 226 9.64 5.00 1.99
C ALA A 226 11.13 5.14 1.63
N ASN A 227 11.73 4.11 1.01
CA ASN A 227 13.13 4.18 0.56
C ASN A 227 13.32 5.23 -0.53
N ALA A 228 12.40 5.30 -1.49
CA ALA A 228 12.42 6.32 -2.52
C ALA A 228 12.27 7.73 -1.95
N ALA A 229 11.37 7.93 -0.98
CA ALA A 229 11.16 9.23 -0.32
C ALA A 229 12.34 9.68 0.55
N THR A 230 13.15 8.75 1.05
CA THR A 230 14.25 9.04 1.99
C THR A 230 15.64 8.80 1.42
N ARG A 231 15.75 8.46 0.13
CA ARG A 231 17.02 8.14 -0.57
C ARG A 231 17.77 6.95 0.06
N ALA A 232 17.04 5.98 0.59
CA ALA A 232 17.63 4.72 1.07
C ALA A 232 17.94 3.75 -0.10
N PRO A 233 18.90 2.82 0.04
CA PRO A 233 19.18 1.80 -0.97
C PRO A 233 18.00 0.86 -1.22
N ARG A 234 17.91 0.32 -2.44
CA ARG A 234 17.05 -0.84 -2.74
C ARG A 234 17.65 -2.14 -2.21
N MET A 235 16.81 -3.15 -1.96
CA MET A 235 17.24 -4.41 -1.36
C MET A 235 17.24 -5.65 -2.26
N GLY A 236 16.54 -5.62 -3.41
CA GLY A 236 16.41 -6.80 -4.26
C GLY A 236 15.29 -7.74 -3.80
N PRO A 237 15.35 -9.04 -4.10
CA PRO A 237 14.25 -10.00 -3.87
C PRO A 237 14.17 -10.51 -2.41
N VAL A 238 14.34 -9.60 -1.45
CA VAL A 238 14.15 -9.83 -0.02
C VAL A 238 13.02 -8.91 0.45
N PHE A 239 12.11 -9.42 1.28
CA PHE A 239 10.81 -8.79 1.53
C PHE A 239 10.54 -8.54 3.02
N GLY A 240 11.45 -8.89 3.93
CA GLY A 240 11.21 -8.74 5.36
C GLY A 240 11.01 -7.27 5.77
N GLY A 241 11.86 -6.38 5.25
CA GLY A 241 11.74 -4.94 5.44
C GLY A 241 10.44 -4.37 4.88
N MET A 242 9.91 -4.92 3.78
CA MET A 242 8.60 -4.51 3.24
C MET A 242 7.44 -4.88 4.17
N LEU A 243 7.47 -6.10 4.71
CA LEU A 243 6.43 -6.59 5.62
C LEU A 243 6.46 -5.83 6.96
N LEU A 244 7.65 -5.69 7.54
CA LEU A 244 7.87 -4.94 8.78
C LEU A 244 7.56 -3.44 8.62
N SER A 245 7.87 -2.87 7.46
CA SER A 245 7.48 -1.50 7.12
C SER A 245 5.96 -1.33 7.11
N GLY A 246 5.21 -2.28 6.54
CA GLY A 246 3.75 -2.28 6.57
C GLY A 246 3.18 -2.27 7.99
N GLU A 247 3.71 -3.13 8.86
CA GLU A 247 3.32 -3.15 10.26
C GLU A 247 3.62 -1.81 10.97
N LYS A 248 4.81 -1.25 10.76
CA LYS A 248 5.17 0.05 11.34
C LYS A 248 4.25 1.16 10.81
N ALA A 249 3.89 1.14 9.53
CA ALA A 249 2.96 2.10 8.94
C ALA A 249 1.57 2.03 9.60
N ALA A 250 1.05 0.83 9.83
CA ALA A 250 -0.21 0.63 10.57
C ALA A 250 -0.13 1.21 11.99
N LYS A 251 0.95 0.91 12.73
CA LYS A 251 1.15 1.45 14.08
C LYS A 251 1.17 2.98 14.10
N LEU A 252 1.93 3.58 13.18
CA LEU A 252 2.00 5.04 13.05
C LEU A 252 0.63 5.64 12.74
N ALA A 253 -0.12 5.04 11.80
CA ALA A 253 -1.44 5.51 11.44
C ALA A 253 -2.41 5.42 12.63
N LEU A 254 -2.44 4.32 13.38
CA LEU A 254 -3.27 4.19 14.59
C LEU A 254 -2.92 5.22 15.66
N ASP A 255 -1.64 5.49 15.88
CA ASP A 255 -1.20 6.50 16.85
C ASP A 255 -1.55 7.93 16.41
N ARG A 256 -1.63 8.18 15.10
CA ARG A 256 -2.12 9.45 14.55
C ARG A 256 -3.64 9.58 14.62
N LEU A 257 -4.38 8.53 14.32
CA LEU A 257 -5.85 8.53 14.39
C LEU A 257 -6.36 8.84 15.80
N LYS A 258 -5.64 8.44 16.85
CA LYS A 258 -5.98 8.82 18.25
C LYS A 258 -5.87 10.32 18.55
N LYS A 259 -5.18 11.09 17.69
CA LYS A 259 -4.88 12.52 17.89
C LYS A 259 -5.67 13.43 16.97
N ILE A 260 -6.45 12.87 16.04
CA ILE A 260 -7.30 13.58 15.06
C ILE A 260 -8.74 13.45 15.51
#